data_AF-A0A952FHQ6-F1
#
_entry.id   AF-A0A952FHQ6-F1
#
_cell.length_a   1.000
_cell.length_b   1.000
_cell.length_c   1.000
_cell.angle_alpha   90.00
_cell.angle_beta   90.00
_cell.angle_gamma   90.00
#
_symmetry.space_group_name_H-M   'P 1'
#
loop_
_entity.id
_entity.type
_entity.pdbx_description
1 polymer ?
#
loop_
_entity_poly.entity_id
_entity_poly.type
_entity_poly.pdbx_seq_one_letter_code
_entity_poly.pdbx_strand_id
1 'polypeptide(L)'
;LAAQTRLGAVDSRLAELPGWIMDNLGADLTVEALALSVGMAPRSFARAFARRHGGTPAKLVQELRLEAACRQLEEGEVPVKRIADLCGFGDEERMRRAFLRRLGVPPAAYRERFGRGRAA
;
A
#
# COMPACT_ATOMS: atom_id res chain seq x y z
N LEU A 1 -4.06 26.66 25.29
CA LEU A 1 -4.48 26.59 23.87
C LEU A 1 -3.60 25.70 22.98
N ALA A 2 -2.30 25.51 23.23
CA ALA A 2 -1.39 24.79 22.32
C ALA A 2 -1.67 23.27 22.11
N ALA A 3 -2.39 22.59 23.00
CA ALA A 3 -2.69 21.16 22.87
C ALA A 3 -3.73 20.86 21.77
N GLN A 4 -4.67 21.79 21.51
CA GLN A 4 -5.77 21.58 20.56
C GLN A 4 -5.30 21.62 19.10
N THR A 5 -4.33 22.47 18.79
CA THR A 5 -3.76 22.60 17.43
C THR A 5 -2.97 21.35 17.02
N ARG A 6 -2.28 20.70 17.98
CA ARG A 6 -1.45 19.52 17.69
C ARG A 6 -2.30 18.28 17.42
N LEU A 7 -3.44 18.14 18.09
CA LEU A 7 -4.41 17.06 17.84
C LEU A 7 -5.03 17.18 16.44
N GLY A 8 -5.50 18.36 16.06
CA GLY A 8 -6.05 18.60 14.71
C GLY A 8 -5.06 18.33 13.59
N ALA A 9 -3.78 18.71 13.78
CA ALA A 9 -2.73 18.44 12.79
C ALA A 9 -2.44 16.94 12.62
N VAL A 10 -2.56 16.14 13.67
CA VAL A 10 -2.33 14.69 13.61
C VAL A 10 -3.50 13.98 12.93
N ASP A 11 -4.74 14.41 13.20
CA ASP A 11 -5.92 13.93 12.48
C ASP A 11 -5.85 14.21 10.97
N SER A 12 -5.37 15.39 10.57
CA SER A 12 -5.11 15.72 9.15
C SER A 12 -4.07 14.79 8.52
N ARG A 13 -2.92 14.59 9.17
CA ARG A 13 -1.88 13.66 8.65
C ARG A 13 -2.38 12.23 8.55
N LEU A 14 -3.19 11.77 9.50
CA LEU A 14 -3.83 10.45 9.44
C LEU A 14 -4.84 10.31 8.30
N ALA A 15 -5.48 11.42 7.91
CA ALA A 15 -6.39 11.46 6.76
C ALA A 15 -5.63 11.45 5.43
N GLU A 16 -4.47 12.11 5.35
CA GLU A 16 -3.63 12.19 4.15
C GLU A 16 -2.71 10.96 3.97
N LEU A 17 -2.52 10.18 5.03
CA LEU A 17 -1.60 9.03 5.03
C LEU A 17 -1.82 8.02 3.89
N PRO A 18 -3.06 7.63 3.52
CA PRO A 18 -3.27 6.72 2.39
C PRO A 18 -2.70 7.25 1.06
N GLY A 19 -2.83 8.56 0.80
CA GLY A 19 -2.24 9.20 -0.37
C GLY A 19 -0.73 9.11 -0.34
N TRP A 20 -0.12 9.49 0.78
CA TRP A 20 1.33 9.38 0.96
C TRP A 20 1.85 7.94 0.79
N ILE A 21 1.10 6.94 1.29
CA ILE A 21 1.43 5.52 1.10
C ILE A 21 1.44 5.14 -0.38
N MET A 22 0.46 5.60 -1.17
CA MET A 22 0.40 5.33 -2.61
C MET A 22 1.58 5.93 -3.38
N ASP A 23 2.00 7.14 -3.02
CA ASP A 23 3.19 7.78 -3.61
C ASP A 23 4.51 7.10 -3.16
N ASN A 24 4.50 6.37 -2.04
CA ASN A 24 5.71 5.81 -1.42
C ASN A 24 5.64 4.28 -1.22
N LEU A 25 5.04 3.54 -2.16
CA LEU A 25 4.82 2.09 -2.02
C LEU A 25 6.11 1.25 -1.86
N GLY A 26 7.21 1.72 -2.44
CA GLY A 26 8.53 1.09 -2.34
C GLY A 26 9.28 1.40 -1.04
N ALA A 27 8.78 2.30 -0.20
CA ALA A 27 9.40 2.64 1.08
C ALA A 27 9.09 1.59 2.17
N ASP A 28 9.74 1.75 3.33
CA ASP A 28 9.37 1.02 4.53
C ASP A 28 8.02 1.53 5.07
N LEU A 29 6.97 0.75 4.79
CA LEU A 29 5.59 1.03 5.18
C LEU A 29 5.14 0.18 6.38
N THR A 30 6.09 -0.17 7.27
CA THR A 30 5.78 -0.79 8.56
C THR A 30 4.94 0.13 9.45
N VAL A 31 4.23 -0.45 10.42
CA VAL A 31 3.40 0.32 11.36
C VAL A 31 4.27 1.31 12.14
N GLU A 32 5.50 0.92 12.45
CA GLU A 32 6.52 1.72 13.11
C GLU A 32 6.95 2.93 12.27
N ALA A 33 7.28 2.71 11.00
CA ALA A 33 7.68 3.78 10.09
C ALA A 33 6.53 4.78 9.84
N LEU A 34 5.31 4.27 9.65
CA LEU A 34 4.11 5.10 9.48
C LEU A 34 3.77 5.87 10.76
N ALA A 35 3.91 5.25 11.93
CA ALA A 35 3.69 5.93 13.19
C ALA A 35 4.72 7.06 13.42
N LEU A 36 5.98 6.82 13.04
CA LEU A 36 7.04 7.83 13.08
C LEU A 36 6.73 9.01 12.16
N SER A 37 6.24 8.75 10.94
CA SER A 37 5.91 9.82 9.97
C SER A 37 4.80 10.74 10.44
N VAL A 38 3.79 10.21 11.14
CA VAL A 38 2.73 11.04 11.76
C VAL A 38 3.11 11.60 13.13
N GLY A 39 4.22 11.15 13.73
CA GLY A 39 4.69 11.60 15.05
C GLY A 39 3.93 10.97 16.22
N MET A 40 3.48 9.72 16.08
CA MET A 40 2.74 8.96 17.08
C MET A 40 3.50 7.70 17.52
N ALA A 41 3.19 7.21 18.72
CA ALA A 41 3.62 5.88 19.13
C ALA A 41 2.87 4.81 18.30
N PRO A 42 3.50 3.68 17.90
CA PRO A 42 2.91 2.67 17.03
C PRO A 42 1.55 2.13 17.50
N ARG A 43 1.38 1.90 18.81
CA ARG A 43 0.13 1.41 19.40
C ARG A 43 -1.00 2.45 19.32
N SER A 44 -0.69 3.71 19.58
CA SER A 44 -1.65 4.81 19.50
C SER A 44 -2.05 5.08 18.05
N PHE A 45 -1.07 5.05 17.14
CA PHE A 45 -1.28 5.14 15.71
C PHE A 45 -2.20 4.03 15.21
N ALA A 46 -1.90 2.77 15.50
CA ALA A 46 -2.73 1.64 15.07
C ALA A 46 -4.20 1.75 15.56
N ARG A 47 -4.42 2.20 16.80
CA ARG A 47 -5.78 2.46 17.33
C ARG A 47 -6.47 3.62 16.65
N ALA A 48 -5.79 4.76 16.47
CA ALA A 48 -6.35 5.94 15.82
C ALA A 48 -6.69 5.66 14.35
N PHE A 49 -5.78 4.98 13.65
CA PHE A 49 -5.95 4.54 12.28
C PHE A 49 -7.13 3.56 12.15
N ALA A 50 -7.21 2.53 12.99
CA ALA A 50 -8.33 1.58 12.96
C ALA A 50 -9.67 2.24 13.27
N ARG A 51 -9.70 3.24 14.18
CA ARG A 51 -10.91 4.02 14.46
C ARG A 51 -11.36 4.87 13.28
N ARG A 52 -10.42 5.38 12.48
CA ARG A 52 -10.71 6.24 11.34
C ARG A 52 -11.04 5.45 10.07
N HIS A 53 -10.23 4.45 9.75
CA HIS A 53 -10.25 3.72 8.48
C HIS A 53 -10.83 2.31 8.60
N GLY A 54 -11.24 1.87 9.80
CA GLY A 54 -11.89 0.57 10.02
C GLY A 54 -10.98 -0.66 9.85
N GLY A 55 -9.67 -0.47 9.69
CA GLY A 55 -8.72 -1.56 9.41
C GLY A 55 -7.33 -1.30 9.99
N THR A 56 -6.42 -2.26 9.82
CA THR A 56 -5.02 -2.07 10.25
C THR A 56 -4.20 -1.37 9.16
N PRO A 57 -3.20 -0.55 9.53
CA PRO A 57 -2.32 0.10 8.55
C PRO A 57 -1.66 -0.91 7.61
N ALA A 58 -1.21 -2.04 8.15
CA ALA A 58 -0.61 -3.11 7.36
C ALA A 58 -1.58 -3.70 6.32
N LYS A 59 -2.88 -3.81 6.63
CA LYS A 59 -3.90 -4.27 5.69
C LYS A 59 -4.10 -3.26 4.56
N LEU A 60 -4.20 -1.96 4.89
CA LEU A 60 -4.32 -0.90 3.90
C LEU A 60 -3.09 -0.88 2.97
N VAL A 61 -1.88 -0.93 3.54
CA VAL A 61 -0.63 -0.99 2.75
C VAL A 61 -0.64 -2.16 1.79
N GLN A 62 -1.06 -3.35 2.24
CA GLN A 62 -1.17 -4.51 1.35
C GLN A 62 -2.18 -4.31 0.22
N GLU A 63 -3.32 -3.67 0.50
CA GLU A 63 -4.35 -3.39 -0.49
C GLU A 63 -3.86 -2.38 -1.52
N LEU A 64 -3.23 -1.28 -1.08
CA LEU A 64 -2.65 -0.28 -1.97
C LEU A 64 -1.51 -0.84 -2.83
N ARG A 65 -0.63 -1.68 -2.24
CA ARG A 65 0.43 -2.36 -2.98
C ARG A 65 -0.12 -3.29 -4.05
N LEU A 66 -1.20 -4.01 -3.75
CA LEU A 66 -1.86 -4.91 -4.69
C LEU A 66 -2.53 -4.12 -5.82
N GLU A 67 -3.21 -3.02 -5.50
CA GLU A 67 -3.87 -2.16 -6.49
C GLU A 67 -2.87 -1.49 -7.44
N ALA A 68 -1.76 -0.97 -6.92
CA ALA A 68 -0.68 -0.42 -7.73
C ALA A 68 -0.03 -1.49 -8.61
N ALA A 69 0.19 -2.69 -8.06
CA ALA A 69 0.68 -3.81 -8.83
C ALA A 69 -0.27 -4.19 -9.98
N CYS A 70 -1.58 -4.22 -9.75
CA CYS A 70 -2.56 -4.45 -10.81
C CYS A 70 -2.46 -3.40 -11.91
N ARG A 71 -2.42 -2.10 -11.55
CA ARG A 71 -2.23 -1.00 -12.53
C ARG A 71 -0.99 -1.19 -13.39
N GLN A 72 0.16 -1.47 -12.78
CA GLN A 72 1.40 -1.72 -13.53
C GLN A 72 1.33 -2.96 -14.43
N LEU A 73 0.61 -4.00 -14.01
CA LEU A 73 0.40 -5.21 -14.80
C LEU A 73 -0.54 -4.97 -16.00
N GLU A 74 -1.56 -4.13 -15.82
CA GLU A 74 -2.49 -3.70 -16.87
C GLU A 74 -1.80 -2.83 -17.93
N GLU A 75 -0.93 -1.90 -17.50
CA GLU A 75 -0.09 -1.11 -18.42
C GLU A 75 0.87 -2.00 -19.21
N GLY A 76 1.44 -3.03 -18.56
CA GLY A 76 2.22 -4.06 -19.23
C GLY A 76 3.61 -3.61 -19.72
N GLU A 77 4.09 -2.43 -19.31
CA GLU A 77 5.37 -1.87 -19.73
C GLU A 77 6.56 -2.44 -18.93
N VAL A 78 6.32 -2.86 -17.68
CA VAL A 78 7.36 -3.26 -16.74
C VAL A 78 7.34 -4.78 -16.52
N PRO A 79 8.50 -5.47 -16.42
CA PRO A 79 8.56 -6.89 -16.05
C PRO A 79 7.99 -7.15 -14.65
N VAL A 80 7.31 -8.29 -14.44
CA VAL A 80 6.67 -8.64 -13.15
C VAL A 80 7.62 -8.55 -11.96
N LYS A 81 8.86 -9.03 -12.13
CA LYS A 81 9.92 -8.91 -11.11
C LYS A 81 10.17 -7.47 -10.68
N ARG A 82 10.25 -6.53 -11.63
CA ARG A 82 10.46 -5.09 -11.34
C ARG A 82 9.23 -4.46 -10.68
N ILE A 83 8.02 -4.91 -11.02
CA ILE A 83 6.78 -4.47 -10.35
C ILE A 83 6.81 -4.88 -8.87
N ALA A 84 7.28 -6.10 -8.56
CA ALA A 84 7.40 -6.56 -7.18
C ALA A 84 8.33 -5.67 -6.33
N ASP A 85 9.44 -5.21 -6.92
CA ASP A 85 10.37 -4.28 -6.28
C ASP A 85 9.73 -2.88 -6.09
N LEU A 86 9.12 -2.34 -7.15
CA LEU A 86 8.51 -1.00 -7.15
C LEU A 86 7.33 -0.89 -6.17
N CYS A 87 6.50 -1.93 -6.10
CA CYS A 87 5.36 -1.99 -5.19
C CYS A 87 5.75 -2.43 -3.76
N GLY A 88 7.03 -2.61 -3.45
CA GLY A 88 7.49 -2.92 -2.10
C GLY A 88 7.15 -4.33 -1.61
N PHE A 89 6.92 -5.29 -2.52
CA PHE A 89 6.82 -6.72 -2.17
C PHE A 89 8.21 -7.32 -1.89
N GLY A 90 9.25 -6.77 -2.52
CA GLY A 90 10.65 -7.16 -2.36
C GLY A 90 11.06 -8.37 -3.20
N ASP A 91 10.13 -9.27 -3.50
CA ASP A 91 10.35 -10.36 -4.46
C ASP A 91 9.04 -10.81 -5.13
N GLU A 92 9.18 -11.43 -6.30
CA GLU A 92 8.05 -11.92 -7.11
C GLU A 92 7.23 -13.00 -6.38
N GLU A 93 7.85 -13.83 -5.55
CA GLU A 93 7.16 -14.91 -4.82
C GLU A 93 6.27 -14.36 -3.70
N ARG A 94 6.71 -13.31 -3.00
CA ARG A 94 5.88 -12.56 -2.04
C ARG A 94 4.70 -11.89 -2.73
N MET A 95 4.93 -11.25 -3.87
CA MET A 95 3.88 -10.66 -4.70
C MET A 95 2.88 -11.74 -5.14
N ARG A 96 3.36 -12.86 -5.69
CA ARG A 96 2.54 -13.99 -6.13
C ARG A 96 1.68 -14.54 -5.01
N ARG A 97 2.24 -14.77 -3.83
CA ARG A 97 1.46 -15.22 -2.65
C ARG A 97 0.42 -14.21 -2.22
N ALA A 98 0.70 -12.91 -2.30
CA ALA A 98 -0.29 -11.87 -2.00
C ALA A 98 -1.44 -11.86 -3.01
N PHE A 99 -1.13 -11.96 -4.29
CA PHE A 99 -2.09 -12.05 -5.39
C PHE A 99 -2.98 -13.29 -5.27
N LEU A 100 -2.40 -14.47 -5.03
CA LEU A 100 -3.17 -15.70 -4.84
C LEU A 100 -4.10 -15.62 -3.63
N ARG A 101 -3.66 -15.05 -2.51
CA ARG A 101 -4.51 -14.90 -1.32
C ARG A 101 -5.65 -13.91 -1.49
N ARG A 102 -5.48 -12.86 -2.31
CA ARG A 102 -6.45 -11.75 -2.43
C ARG A 102 -7.32 -11.84 -3.68
N LEU A 103 -6.74 -12.22 -4.81
CA LEU A 103 -7.40 -12.26 -6.13
C LEU A 103 -7.58 -13.68 -6.67
N GLY A 104 -6.95 -14.69 -6.06
CA GLY A 104 -7.03 -16.08 -6.52
C GLY A 104 -6.27 -16.37 -7.82
N VAL A 105 -5.58 -15.40 -8.39
CA VAL A 105 -4.84 -15.52 -9.65
C VAL A 105 -3.40 -15.01 -9.49
N PRO A 106 -2.40 -15.65 -10.13
CA PRO A 106 -1.03 -15.16 -10.08
C PRO A 106 -0.84 -13.90 -10.94
N PRO A 107 0.16 -13.03 -10.62
CA PRO A 107 0.41 -11.77 -11.33
C PRO A 107 0.59 -11.93 -12.84
N ALA A 108 1.30 -12.99 -13.27
CA ALA A 108 1.54 -13.29 -14.68
C ALA A 108 0.24 -13.58 -15.44
N ALA A 109 -0.65 -14.40 -14.87
CA ALA A 109 -1.96 -14.70 -15.47
C ALA A 109 -2.87 -13.47 -15.47
N TYR A 110 -2.77 -12.62 -14.44
CA TYR A 110 -3.47 -11.34 -14.41
C TYR A 110 -3.04 -10.43 -15.56
N ARG A 111 -1.73 -10.27 -15.78
CA ARG A 111 -1.18 -9.50 -16.90
C ARG A 111 -1.54 -10.10 -18.26
N GLU A 112 -1.55 -11.41 -18.41
CA GLU A 112 -1.97 -12.05 -19.67
C GLU A 112 -3.43 -11.72 -20.01
N ARG A 113 -4.29 -11.65 -18.98
CA ARG A 113 -5.72 -11.40 -19.14
C ARG A 113 -6.08 -9.92 -19.32
N PHE A 114 -5.37 -9.02 -18.62
CA PHE A 114 -5.71 -7.59 -18.54
C PHE A 114 -4.65 -6.65 -19.11
N GLY A 115 -3.47 -7.16 -19.51
CA GLY A 115 -2.40 -6.36 -20.05
C GLY A 115 -2.77 -5.75 -21.41
N ARG A 116 -2.45 -4.46 -21.59
CA ARG A 116 -2.71 -3.68 -22.82
C ARG A 116 -2.11 -4.26 -24.11
N GLY A 117 -1.22 -5.25 -24.03
CA GLY A 117 -0.63 -5.93 -25.18
C GLY A 117 -1.55 -6.86 -25.98
N ARG A 118 -2.82 -7.05 -25.57
CA ARG A 118 -3.81 -7.86 -26.30
C ARG A 118 -5.00 -7.05 -26.85
N ALA A 119 -4.99 -5.73 -26.68
CA ALA A 119 -6.02 -4.82 -27.18
C ALA A 119 -5.62 -4.09 -28.49
N ALA A 120 -4.64 -4.63 -29.23
CA ALA A 120 -4.23 -4.15 -30.54
C ALA A 120 -4.22 -5.29 -31.56
#